data_AF-A0A8M1M2M1-F1
#
_entry.id   AF-A0A8M1M2M1-F1
#
_cell.length_a   1.000
_cell.length_b   1.000
_cell.length_c   1.000
_cell.angle_alpha   90.00
_cell.angle_beta   90.00
_cell.angle_gamma   90.00
#
_symmetry.space_group_name_H-M   'P 1'
#
loop_
_entity.id
_entity.type
_entity.pdbx_description
1 polymer ?
#
loop_
_entity_poly.entity_id
_entity_poly.type
_entity_poly.pdbx_seq_one_letter_code
_entity_poly.pdbx_strand_id
1 'polypeptide(L)'
;MTAPWRRFRSLVWEYWAGLLVCAFWIPDSRGMPHVIRIGGIFEYVDGPNAQVMNAEEHAFRFSANIINRNRTLLPNTTLTYDIQRIHFHDSFEATKKACDQLALGVVAIFGPSQGSCTNAVQSICNALEVPHIQLRWKHHPLDNKDTFYVNLYPDYASLSHAILDLVQYLKWRSATVVYDDSTGLIRLQELIMAPSRYNIRLKIRQLPLDSDDSRPLLKEMKRGREFRIIFDCSHTMAAQILKQAMAMGMMTEYYHFIFTTL
;
A
#
# COMPACT_ATOMS: atom_id res chain seq x y z
N MET A 1 22.89 -75.10 -9.01
CA MET A 1 21.95 -74.74 -7.93
C MET A 1 22.64 -73.77 -6.98
N THR A 2 22.64 -72.47 -7.28
CA THR A 2 23.30 -71.46 -6.46
C THR A 2 22.33 -70.31 -6.13
N ALA A 3 22.00 -70.25 -4.84
CA ALA A 3 21.76 -69.05 -4.02
C ALA A 3 20.66 -68.05 -4.43
N PRO A 4 19.38 -68.33 -4.10
CA PRO A 4 18.36 -67.27 -3.98
C PRO A 4 18.57 -66.38 -2.74
N TRP A 5 19.35 -66.84 -1.75
CA TRP A 5 19.56 -66.16 -0.46
C TRP A 5 20.47 -64.91 -0.52
N ARG A 6 21.44 -64.85 -1.44
CA ARG A 6 22.33 -63.68 -1.58
C ARG A 6 21.63 -62.47 -2.23
N ARG A 7 20.70 -62.74 -3.16
CA ARG A 7 19.94 -61.70 -3.87
C ARG A 7 18.92 -61.01 -2.98
N PHE A 8 18.31 -61.75 -2.05
CA PHE A 8 17.38 -61.20 -1.06
C PHE A 8 18.07 -60.28 -0.05
N ARG A 9 19.31 -60.61 0.37
CA ARG A 9 20.12 -59.75 1.24
C ARG A 9 20.55 -58.44 0.59
N SER A 10 20.87 -58.42 -0.71
CA SER A 10 21.23 -57.17 -1.41
C SER A 10 20.03 -56.27 -1.61
N LEU A 11 18.86 -56.83 -1.96
CA LEU A 11 17.62 -56.05 -2.05
C LEU A 11 17.27 -55.39 -0.72
N VAL A 12 17.30 -56.15 0.38
CA VAL A 12 17.00 -55.60 1.71
C VAL A 12 18.01 -54.49 2.06
N TRP A 13 19.31 -54.68 1.78
CA TRP A 13 20.33 -53.65 2.01
C TRP A 13 20.12 -52.38 1.17
N GLU A 14 19.75 -52.51 -0.10
CA GLU A 14 19.44 -51.38 -0.99
C GLU A 14 18.18 -50.63 -0.56
N TYR A 15 17.14 -51.33 -0.09
CA TYR A 15 15.93 -50.71 0.47
C TYR A 15 16.22 -49.95 1.76
N TRP A 16 17.01 -50.51 2.69
CA TRP A 16 17.40 -49.82 3.93
C TRP A 16 18.36 -48.66 3.68
N ALA A 17 19.28 -48.78 2.71
CA ALA A 17 20.15 -47.69 2.29
C ALA A 17 19.35 -46.56 1.62
N GLY A 18 18.37 -46.88 0.77
CA GLY A 18 17.46 -45.90 0.17
C GLY A 18 16.63 -45.15 1.21
N LEU A 19 16.10 -45.85 2.22
CA LEU A 19 15.36 -45.24 3.34
C LEU A 19 16.24 -44.31 4.20
N LEU A 20 17.48 -44.71 4.48
CA LEU A 20 18.44 -43.88 5.23
C LEU A 20 18.84 -42.62 4.45
N VAL A 21 19.02 -42.74 3.12
CA VAL A 21 19.28 -41.58 2.25
C VAL A 21 18.04 -40.68 2.19
N CYS A 22 16.83 -41.23 2.04
CA CYS A 22 15.61 -40.42 2.12
C CYS A 22 15.46 -39.71 3.47
N ALA A 23 15.76 -40.37 4.60
CA ALA A 23 15.71 -39.75 5.92
C ALA A 23 16.76 -38.63 6.12
N PHE A 24 17.94 -38.76 5.49
CA PHE A 24 18.97 -37.71 5.48
C PHE A 24 18.65 -36.54 4.53
N TRP A 25 17.81 -36.78 3.53
CA TRP A 25 17.40 -35.81 2.51
C TRP A 25 15.98 -35.27 2.70
N ILE A 26 15.31 -35.57 3.82
CA ILE A 26 14.15 -34.79 4.24
C ILE A 26 14.74 -33.46 4.73
N PRO A 27 14.59 -32.35 3.99
CA PRO A 27 14.94 -31.06 4.54
C PRO A 27 14.10 -30.90 5.80
N ASP A 28 14.79 -30.73 6.91
CA ASP A 28 14.25 -30.47 8.24
C ASP A 28 13.19 -29.37 8.09
N SER A 29 11.92 -29.80 7.99
CA SER A 29 10.82 -28.89 7.70
C SER A 29 10.52 -28.24 9.04
N ARG A 30 11.34 -27.25 9.40
CA ARG A 30 11.14 -26.50 10.62
C ARG A 30 9.78 -25.85 10.51
N GLY A 31 8.83 -26.40 11.26
CA GLY A 31 7.53 -25.80 11.43
C GLY A 31 7.70 -24.34 11.85
N MET A 32 6.67 -23.53 11.60
CA MET A 32 6.65 -22.12 11.94
C MET A 32 7.22 -21.90 13.36
N PRO A 33 8.22 -21.03 13.53
CA PRO A 33 8.90 -20.89 14.82
C PRO A 33 7.91 -20.39 15.86
N HIS A 34 8.20 -20.68 17.13
CA HIS A 34 7.33 -20.28 18.25
C HIS A 34 7.27 -18.74 18.40
N VAL A 35 8.27 -18.01 17.90
CA VAL A 35 8.28 -16.56 17.89
C VAL A 35 8.68 -16.07 16.50
N ILE A 36 7.88 -15.19 15.93
CA ILE A 36 8.20 -14.46 14.69
C ILE A 36 8.28 -12.98 15.01
N ARG A 37 9.21 -12.26 14.36
CA ARG A 37 9.38 -10.81 14.55
C ARG A 37 9.13 -10.08 13.24
N ILE A 38 8.29 -9.06 13.25
CA ILE A 38 8.07 -8.17 12.09
C ILE A 38 8.66 -6.79 12.37
N GLY A 39 9.15 -6.12 11.32
CA GLY A 39 9.60 -4.74 11.39
C GLY A 39 8.50 -3.77 10.99
N GLY A 40 8.44 -2.61 11.64
CA GLY A 40 7.65 -1.46 11.20
C GLY A 40 8.51 -0.19 11.19
N ILE A 41 8.45 0.57 10.10
CA ILE A 41 9.15 1.86 9.95
C ILE A 41 8.10 2.94 9.71
N PHE A 42 7.98 3.90 10.62
CA PHE A 42 6.95 4.94 10.57
C PHE A 42 7.55 6.35 10.57
N GLU A 43 6.94 7.21 9.77
CA GLU A 43 7.41 8.58 9.56
C GLU A 43 6.71 9.58 10.49
N TYR A 44 7.50 10.50 11.02
CA TYR A 44 7.08 11.55 11.93
C TYR A 44 7.77 12.87 11.63
N VAL A 45 7.16 13.98 12.05
CA VAL A 45 7.77 15.31 11.93
C VAL A 45 9.02 15.41 12.81
N ASP A 46 8.93 14.95 14.06
CA ASP A 46 10.04 14.97 15.02
C ASP A 46 10.90 13.68 14.98
N GLY A 47 10.70 12.84 13.97
CA GLY A 47 11.41 11.58 13.76
C GLY A 47 11.44 10.68 15.01
N PRO A 48 12.63 10.21 15.45
CA PRO A 48 12.78 9.39 16.66
C PRO A 48 12.27 10.03 17.96
N ASN A 49 12.23 11.36 18.02
CA ASN A 49 11.83 12.10 19.21
C ASN A 49 10.30 12.29 19.30
N ALA A 50 9.54 11.83 18.30
CA ALA A 50 8.09 11.91 18.30
C ALA A 50 7.52 11.18 19.52
N GLN A 51 6.71 11.90 20.30
CA GLN A 51 6.08 11.35 21.52
C GLN A 51 4.71 10.73 21.23
N VAL A 52 3.98 11.31 20.29
CA VAL A 52 2.63 10.89 19.91
C VAL A 52 2.71 9.91 18.76
N MET A 53 2.02 8.77 18.92
CA MET A 53 1.92 7.77 17.86
C MET A 53 0.92 8.19 16.79
N ASN A 54 1.28 8.01 15.52
CA ASN A 54 0.37 8.19 14.41
C ASN A 54 -0.59 6.98 14.28
N ALA A 55 -1.61 7.12 13.44
CA ALA A 55 -2.62 6.08 13.25
C ALA A 55 -2.04 4.78 12.67
N GLU A 56 -1.01 4.89 11.82
CA GLU A 56 -0.35 3.74 11.17
C GLU A 56 0.40 2.88 12.19
N GLU A 57 1.23 3.49 13.05
CA GLU A 57 1.94 2.79 14.14
C GLU A 57 0.95 2.22 15.16
N HIS A 58 -0.11 2.96 15.49
CA HIS A 58 -1.13 2.47 16.40
C HIS A 58 -1.87 1.25 15.83
N ALA A 59 -2.29 1.29 14.56
CA ALA A 59 -2.94 0.17 13.88
C ALA A 59 -2.02 -1.06 13.80
N PHE A 60 -0.73 -0.86 13.55
CA PHE A 60 0.27 -1.91 13.52
C PHE A 60 0.43 -2.61 14.88
N ARG A 61 0.58 -1.86 15.97
CA ARG A 61 0.64 -2.45 17.33
C ARG A 61 -0.66 -3.15 17.70
N PHE A 62 -1.78 -2.52 17.38
CA PHE A 62 -3.10 -3.03 17.69
C PHE A 62 -3.39 -4.36 16.99
N SER A 63 -3.06 -4.47 15.69
CA SER A 63 -3.26 -5.69 14.91
C SER A 63 -2.40 -6.84 15.44
N ALA A 64 -1.13 -6.59 15.77
CA ALA A 64 -0.26 -7.60 16.35
C ALA A 64 -0.81 -8.14 17.69
N ASN A 65 -1.33 -7.26 18.54
CA ASN A 65 -1.96 -7.64 19.81
C ASN A 65 -3.24 -8.46 19.61
N ILE A 66 -4.06 -8.12 18.61
CA ILE A 66 -5.27 -8.90 18.29
C ILE A 66 -4.88 -10.29 17.80
N ILE A 67 -3.91 -10.40 16.89
CA ILE A 67 -3.47 -11.68 16.33
C ILE A 67 -2.96 -12.59 17.45
N ASN A 68 -2.09 -12.08 18.33
CA ASN A 68 -1.57 -12.87 19.46
C ASN A 68 -2.64 -13.32 20.47
N ARG A 69 -3.74 -12.58 20.59
CA ARG A 69 -4.87 -12.97 21.45
C ARG A 69 -5.78 -14.00 20.78
N ASN A 70 -5.76 -14.06 19.45
CA ASN A 70 -6.62 -14.94 18.69
C ASN A 70 -6.05 -16.36 18.60
N ARG A 71 -6.68 -17.31 19.32
CA ARG A 71 -6.23 -18.71 19.33
C ARG A 71 -6.45 -19.46 18.02
N THR A 72 -7.18 -18.90 17.05
CA THR A 72 -7.38 -19.53 15.74
C THR A 72 -6.29 -19.14 14.73
N LEU A 73 -5.62 -18.01 14.94
CA LEU A 73 -4.56 -17.50 14.08
C LEU A 73 -3.22 -17.70 14.79
N LEU A 74 -2.27 -18.38 14.15
CA LEU A 74 -0.93 -18.62 14.73
C LEU A 74 -0.98 -19.26 16.14
N PRO A 75 -1.70 -20.39 16.36
CA PRO A 75 -1.96 -20.92 17.70
C PRO A 75 -0.70 -21.26 18.52
N ASN A 76 0.39 -21.64 17.85
CA ASN A 76 1.65 -22.05 18.46
C ASN A 76 2.78 -21.00 18.26
N THR A 77 2.44 -19.81 17.78
CA THR A 77 3.42 -18.80 17.38
C THR A 77 3.02 -17.43 17.92
N THR A 78 3.96 -16.78 18.61
CA THR A 78 3.79 -15.40 19.08
C THR A 78 4.42 -14.42 18.09
N LEU A 79 3.64 -13.44 17.65
CA LEU A 79 4.09 -12.32 16.84
C LEU A 79 4.70 -11.24 17.73
N THR A 80 5.96 -10.94 17.51
CA THR A 80 6.68 -9.81 18.12
C THR A 80 7.00 -8.79 17.04
N TYR A 81 7.38 -7.58 17.43
CA TYR A 81 7.70 -6.54 16.47
C TYR A 81 8.82 -5.62 16.95
N ASP A 82 9.51 -5.02 15.98
CA ASP A 82 10.41 -3.89 16.17
C ASP A 82 9.83 -2.66 15.47
N ILE A 83 9.87 -1.50 16.12
CA ILE A 83 9.29 -0.25 15.60
C ILE A 83 10.40 0.79 15.53
N GLN A 84 10.64 1.31 14.33
CA GLN A 84 11.56 2.41 14.09
C GLN A 84 10.77 3.64 13.64
N ARG A 85 11.13 4.79 14.21
CA ARG A 85 10.59 6.09 13.85
C ARG A 85 11.66 6.88 13.10
N ILE A 86 11.28 7.50 12.00
CA ILE A 86 12.18 8.26 11.12
C ILE A 86 11.56 9.61 10.77
N HIS A 87 12.38 10.56 10.33
CA HIS A 87 11.89 11.83 9.80
C HIS A 87 11.21 11.65 8.44
N PHE A 88 10.25 12.53 8.15
CA PHE A 88 9.68 12.62 6.80
C PHE A 88 10.78 12.93 5.77
N HIS A 89 10.69 12.27 4.62
CA HIS A 89 11.58 12.46 3.46
C HIS A 89 13.06 12.09 3.68
N ASP A 90 13.41 11.42 4.78
CA ASP A 90 14.78 10.94 5.02
C ASP A 90 14.92 9.46 4.62
N SER A 91 15.19 9.23 3.33
CA SER A 91 15.41 7.87 2.79
C SER A 91 16.70 7.21 3.30
N PHE A 92 17.67 8.00 3.75
CA PHE A 92 18.91 7.49 4.33
C PHE A 92 18.67 6.95 5.74
N GLU A 93 17.93 7.69 6.56
CA GLU A 93 17.47 7.20 7.86
C GLU A 93 16.61 5.93 7.70
N ALA A 94 15.66 5.93 6.75
CA ALA A 94 14.86 4.75 6.43
C ALA A 94 15.71 3.53 6.07
N THR A 95 16.75 3.72 5.25
CA THR A 95 17.70 2.68 4.87
C THR A 95 18.44 2.11 6.07
N LYS A 96 18.98 2.98 6.93
CA LYS A 96 19.69 2.57 8.14
C LYS A 96 18.78 1.75 9.07
N LYS A 97 17.56 2.22 9.31
CA LYS A 97 16.59 1.54 10.17
C LYS A 97 16.11 0.21 9.61
N ALA A 98 15.96 0.10 8.29
CA ALA A 98 15.67 -1.18 7.65
C ALA A 98 16.81 -2.18 7.86
N CYS A 99 18.07 -1.76 7.64
CA CYS A 99 19.24 -2.60 7.89
C CYS A 99 19.35 -3.05 9.35
N ASP A 100 19.07 -2.17 10.31
CA ASP A 100 19.05 -2.51 11.74
C ASP A 100 18.00 -3.60 12.04
N GLN A 101 16.79 -3.50 11.46
CA GLN A 101 15.74 -4.52 11.61
C GLN A 101 16.11 -5.85 10.95
N LEU A 102 16.74 -5.81 9.79
CA LEU A 102 17.21 -7.01 9.09
C LEU A 102 18.31 -7.72 9.88
N ALA A 103 19.24 -6.96 10.47
CA ALA A 103 20.27 -7.50 11.37
C ALA A 103 19.67 -8.13 12.64
N LEU A 104 18.55 -7.60 13.14
CA LEU A 104 17.78 -8.18 14.26
C LEU A 104 17.03 -9.48 13.88
N GLY A 105 16.85 -9.75 12.58
CA GLY A 105 16.16 -10.93 12.07
C GLY A 105 14.63 -10.79 12.07
N VAL A 106 14.12 -9.82 11.32
CA VAL A 106 12.68 -9.70 11.02
C VAL A 106 12.26 -10.58 9.83
N VAL A 107 11.04 -11.12 9.86
CA VAL A 107 10.51 -11.98 8.78
C VAL A 107 9.82 -11.18 7.67
N ALA A 108 9.47 -9.92 7.93
CA ALA A 108 8.89 -8.98 6.97
C ALA A 108 9.03 -7.55 7.53
N ILE A 109 9.02 -6.56 6.64
CA ILE A 109 9.06 -5.13 7.00
C ILE A 109 7.81 -4.44 6.49
N PHE A 110 7.07 -3.79 7.39
CA PHE A 110 6.05 -2.81 7.05
C PHE A 110 6.74 -1.47 6.83
N GLY A 111 6.79 -1.05 5.58
CA GLY A 111 7.57 0.09 5.15
C GLY A 111 6.97 1.45 5.48
N PRO A 112 7.78 2.50 5.30
CA PRO A 112 7.32 3.89 5.42
C PRO A 112 6.34 4.25 4.29
N SER A 113 5.65 5.37 4.48
CA SER A 113 4.54 5.82 3.65
C SER A 113 4.98 6.69 2.46
N GLN A 114 6.07 7.44 2.58
CA GLN A 114 6.57 8.31 1.51
C GLN A 114 7.34 7.55 0.43
N GLY A 115 7.05 7.87 -0.84
CA GLY A 115 7.59 7.14 -1.99
C GLY A 115 9.12 7.04 -2.06
N SER A 116 9.86 8.08 -1.66
CA SER A 116 11.34 8.03 -1.64
C SER A 116 11.88 7.05 -0.59
N CYS A 117 11.34 7.10 0.63
CA CYS A 117 11.67 6.19 1.72
C CYS A 117 11.25 4.75 1.38
N THR A 118 10.03 4.56 0.85
CA THR A 118 9.52 3.25 0.43
C THR A 118 10.40 2.63 -0.66
N ASN A 119 10.90 3.40 -1.62
CA ASN A 119 11.77 2.87 -2.68
C ASN A 119 13.14 2.44 -2.14
N ALA A 120 13.71 3.18 -1.18
CA ALA A 120 14.96 2.81 -0.55
C ALA A 120 14.82 1.49 0.24
N VAL A 121 13.77 1.39 1.07
CA VAL A 121 13.47 0.16 1.84
C VAL A 121 13.14 -1.01 0.89
N GLN A 122 12.41 -0.76 -0.19
CA GLN A 122 12.08 -1.77 -1.20
C GLN A 122 13.32 -2.40 -1.82
N SER A 123 14.29 -1.58 -2.23
CA SER A 123 15.52 -2.04 -2.88
C SER A 123 16.31 -2.98 -1.95
N ILE A 124 16.41 -2.63 -0.66
CA ILE A 124 17.08 -3.45 0.35
C ILE A 124 16.35 -4.76 0.58
N CYS A 125 15.02 -4.69 0.76
CA CYS A 125 14.17 -5.86 0.97
C CYS A 125 14.24 -6.83 -0.22
N ASN A 126 14.27 -6.31 -1.44
CA ASN A 126 14.45 -7.11 -2.65
C ASN A 126 15.82 -7.77 -2.74
N ALA A 127 16.89 -7.05 -2.37
CA ALA A 127 18.25 -7.59 -2.37
C ALA A 127 18.46 -8.69 -1.32
N LEU A 128 17.71 -8.66 -0.21
CA LEU A 128 17.84 -9.59 0.91
C LEU A 128 16.71 -10.61 1.00
N GLU A 129 15.84 -10.66 -0.01
CA GLU A 129 14.72 -11.60 -0.11
C GLU A 129 13.75 -11.53 1.09
N VAL A 130 13.58 -10.34 1.67
CA VAL A 130 12.65 -10.09 2.79
C VAL A 130 11.39 -9.40 2.27
N PRO A 131 10.17 -9.89 2.57
CA PRO A 131 8.94 -9.25 2.13
C PRO A 131 8.78 -7.83 2.67
N HIS A 132 8.57 -6.88 1.76
CA HIS A 132 8.21 -5.50 2.07
C HIS A 132 6.70 -5.26 1.90
N ILE A 133 6.02 -4.91 2.98
CA ILE A 133 4.58 -4.60 2.98
C ILE A 133 4.39 -3.09 2.87
N GLN A 134 3.71 -2.65 1.81
CA GLN A 134 3.44 -1.24 1.52
C GLN A 134 1.96 -0.92 1.75
N LEU A 135 1.68 0.30 2.22
CA LEU A 135 0.34 0.75 2.62
C LEU A 135 -0.17 1.96 1.82
N ARG A 136 0.69 2.60 1.04
CA ARG A 136 0.37 3.78 0.24
C ARG A 136 0.65 3.50 -1.22
N TRP A 137 -0.12 4.12 -2.10
CA TRP A 137 0.19 4.06 -3.51
C TRP A 137 1.53 4.74 -3.80
N LYS A 138 2.28 4.13 -4.71
CA LYS A 138 3.41 4.75 -5.38
C LYS A 138 3.35 4.45 -6.86
N HIS A 139 3.93 5.34 -7.67
CA HIS A 139 4.15 5.05 -9.08
C HIS A 139 5.16 3.90 -9.21
N HIS A 140 4.77 2.83 -9.90
CA HIS A 140 5.63 1.69 -10.18
C HIS A 140 6.11 1.80 -11.64
N PRO A 141 7.39 2.12 -11.88
CA PRO A 141 7.93 2.10 -13.24
C PRO A 141 7.80 0.68 -13.81
N LEU A 142 7.40 0.58 -15.09
CA LEU A 142 7.26 -0.69 -15.79
C LEU A 142 8.58 -1.48 -15.86
N ASP A 143 9.71 -0.77 -15.80
CA ASP A 143 11.05 -1.37 -15.81
C ASP A 143 11.52 -1.86 -14.42
N ASN A 144 10.73 -1.66 -13.37
CA ASN A 144 11.11 -2.13 -12.04
C ASN A 144 10.97 -3.66 -11.94
N LYS A 145 12.06 -4.33 -11.57
CA LYS A 145 12.15 -5.80 -11.42
C LYS A 145 12.07 -6.27 -9.97
N ASP A 146 11.75 -5.37 -9.03
CA ASP A 146 11.53 -5.77 -7.64
C ASP A 146 10.40 -6.79 -7.53
N THR A 147 10.58 -7.81 -6.70
CA THR A 147 9.61 -8.92 -6.53
C THR A 147 9.21 -9.14 -5.07
N PHE A 148 10.07 -8.79 -4.11
CA PHE A 148 9.80 -9.00 -2.68
C PHE A 148 8.98 -7.88 -2.06
N TYR A 149 7.77 -7.65 -2.57
CA TYR A 149 6.82 -6.74 -1.95
C TYR A 149 5.37 -7.04 -2.28
N VAL A 150 4.49 -6.53 -1.44
CA VAL A 150 3.07 -6.41 -1.73
C VAL A 150 2.59 -5.03 -1.28
N ASN A 151 1.73 -4.42 -2.09
CA ASN A 151 1.06 -3.18 -1.72
C ASN A 151 -0.41 -3.46 -1.42
N LEU A 152 -0.84 -3.12 -0.22
CA LEU A 152 -2.22 -3.28 0.22
C LEU A 152 -3.12 -2.11 -0.20
N TYR A 153 -2.54 -1.05 -0.75
CA TYR A 153 -3.30 0.07 -1.29
C TYR A 153 -4.01 -0.34 -2.59
N PRO A 154 -5.30 0.03 -2.78
CA PRO A 154 -6.02 -0.32 -4.00
C PRO A 154 -5.36 0.26 -5.25
N ASP A 155 -5.29 -0.53 -6.32
CA ASP A 155 -4.73 -0.09 -7.59
C ASP A 155 -5.53 1.07 -8.22
N TYR A 156 -4.83 2.11 -8.68
CA TYR A 156 -5.48 3.30 -9.24
C TYR A 156 -6.11 3.10 -10.61
N ALA A 157 -5.63 2.15 -11.42
CA ALA A 157 -6.33 1.85 -12.67
C ALA A 157 -7.73 1.30 -12.36
N SER A 158 -7.80 0.37 -11.40
CA SER A 158 -9.06 -0.19 -10.91
C SER A 158 -10.00 0.88 -10.31
N LEU A 159 -9.46 1.78 -9.48
CA LEU A 159 -10.24 2.88 -8.89
C LEU A 159 -10.74 3.86 -9.96
N SER A 160 -9.89 4.23 -10.92
CA SER A 160 -10.26 5.12 -12.02
C SER A 160 -11.33 4.50 -12.93
N HIS A 161 -11.26 3.21 -13.20
CA HIS A 161 -12.33 2.49 -13.90
C HIS A 161 -13.63 2.52 -13.12
N ALA A 162 -13.61 2.27 -11.80
CA ALA A 162 -14.80 2.34 -10.97
C ALA A 162 -15.43 3.76 -10.95
N ILE A 163 -14.61 4.81 -10.90
CA ILE A 163 -15.08 6.20 -11.00
C ILE A 163 -15.70 6.46 -12.37
N LEU A 164 -15.06 5.98 -13.45
CA LEU A 164 -15.58 6.12 -14.80
C LEU A 164 -16.92 5.38 -14.97
N ASP A 165 -17.05 4.17 -14.43
CA ASP A 165 -18.30 3.40 -14.44
C ASP A 165 -19.41 4.15 -13.71
N LEU A 166 -19.09 4.77 -12.57
CA LEU A 166 -20.03 5.63 -11.84
C LEU A 166 -20.46 6.84 -12.69
N VAL A 167 -19.51 7.52 -13.34
CA VAL A 167 -19.79 8.67 -14.24
C VAL A 167 -20.69 8.26 -15.41
N GLN A 168 -20.48 7.06 -15.97
CA GLN A 168 -21.32 6.50 -17.03
C GLN A 168 -22.72 6.11 -16.53
N TYR A 169 -22.81 5.46 -15.37
CA TYR A 169 -24.07 5.11 -14.72
C TYR A 169 -24.92 6.36 -14.46
N LEU A 170 -24.29 7.44 -13.99
CA LEU A 170 -24.92 8.74 -13.79
C LEU A 170 -25.20 9.52 -15.09
N LYS A 171 -24.78 8.98 -16.25
CA LYS A 171 -24.99 9.54 -17.59
C LYS A 171 -24.44 10.97 -17.74
N TRP A 172 -23.32 11.26 -17.09
CA TRP A 172 -22.69 12.58 -17.20
C TRP A 172 -22.08 12.78 -18.60
N ARG A 173 -22.52 13.82 -19.32
CA ARG A 173 -21.93 14.25 -20.60
C ARG A 173 -20.84 15.32 -20.45
N SER A 174 -20.65 15.83 -19.24
CA SER A 174 -19.61 16.79 -18.90
C SER A 174 -19.27 16.68 -17.43
N ALA A 175 -17.98 16.70 -17.10
CA ALA A 175 -17.47 16.65 -15.73
C ALA A 175 -16.27 17.59 -15.57
N THR A 176 -16.07 18.09 -14.35
CA THR A 176 -14.86 18.80 -13.96
C THR A 176 -14.09 17.95 -12.96
N VAL A 177 -12.85 17.64 -13.25
CA VAL A 177 -11.91 16.99 -12.32
C VAL A 177 -11.10 18.08 -11.64
N VAL A 178 -11.09 18.05 -10.32
CA VAL A 178 -10.35 18.96 -9.45
C VAL A 178 -9.37 18.12 -8.63
N TYR A 179 -8.08 18.30 -8.81
CA TYR A 179 -7.05 17.54 -8.11
C TYR A 179 -6.17 18.42 -7.22
N ASP A 180 -5.61 17.84 -6.17
CA ASP A 180 -4.75 18.49 -5.18
C ASP A 180 -3.30 18.58 -5.67
N ASP A 181 -2.67 17.43 -5.87
CA ASP A 181 -1.24 17.32 -6.15
C ASP A 181 -0.95 16.70 -7.52
N SER A 182 0.28 16.86 -8.01
CA SER A 182 0.68 16.37 -9.34
C SER A 182 0.53 14.85 -9.48
N THR A 183 0.59 14.09 -8.39
CA THR A 183 0.38 12.64 -8.46
C THR A 183 -1.07 12.28 -8.75
N GLY A 184 -2.04 13.15 -8.42
CA GLY A 184 -3.46 12.98 -8.73
C GLY A 184 -3.76 12.81 -10.22
N LEU A 185 -3.00 13.47 -11.09
CA LEU A 185 -3.13 13.29 -12.53
C LEU A 185 -2.76 11.87 -13.00
N ILE A 186 -1.77 11.26 -12.34
CA ILE A 186 -1.35 9.89 -12.63
C ILE A 186 -2.43 8.93 -12.13
N ARG A 187 -2.99 9.16 -10.94
CA ARG A 187 -4.08 8.36 -10.37
C ARG A 187 -5.29 8.32 -11.30
N LEU A 188 -5.63 9.47 -11.88
CA LEU A 188 -6.82 9.68 -12.70
C LEU A 188 -6.58 9.52 -14.21
N GLN A 189 -5.48 8.88 -14.62
CA GLN A 189 -5.10 8.77 -16.03
C GLN A 189 -6.23 8.15 -16.89
N GLU A 190 -6.84 7.05 -16.45
CA GLU A 190 -7.94 6.41 -17.20
C GLU A 190 -9.16 7.32 -17.34
N LEU A 191 -9.45 8.15 -16.33
CA LEU A 191 -10.54 9.13 -16.38
C LEU A 191 -10.21 10.29 -17.34
N ILE A 192 -8.96 10.74 -17.35
CA ILE A 192 -8.47 11.79 -18.26
C ILE A 192 -8.49 11.31 -19.72
N MET A 193 -8.26 10.01 -19.94
CA MET A 193 -8.32 9.38 -21.27
C MET A 193 -9.76 9.05 -21.72
N ALA A 194 -10.74 9.12 -20.81
CA ALA A 194 -12.13 8.79 -21.09
C ALA A 194 -12.78 9.61 -22.24
N PRO A 195 -12.54 10.93 -22.41
CA PRO A 195 -13.12 11.71 -23.51
C PRO A 195 -12.77 11.19 -24.91
N SER A 196 -11.64 10.49 -25.05
CA SER A 196 -11.22 9.89 -26.32
C SER A 196 -12.02 8.64 -26.69
N ARG A 197 -12.63 7.98 -25.69
CA ARG A 197 -13.38 6.72 -25.85
C ARG A 197 -14.90 6.91 -25.65
N TYR A 198 -15.29 7.91 -24.86
CA TYR A 198 -16.66 8.17 -24.45
C TYR A 198 -17.04 9.62 -24.74
N ASN A 199 -18.32 9.87 -25.02
CA ASN A 199 -18.83 11.22 -25.32
C ASN A 199 -19.01 12.08 -24.04
N ILE A 200 -17.91 12.32 -23.33
CA ILE A 200 -17.85 13.06 -22.06
C ILE A 200 -16.88 14.23 -22.23
N ARG A 201 -17.33 15.45 -21.96
CA ARG A 201 -16.46 16.65 -21.94
C ARG A 201 -15.83 16.82 -20.57
N LEU A 202 -14.51 16.70 -20.48
CA LEU A 202 -13.77 16.85 -19.23
C LEU A 202 -13.11 18.23 -19.15
N LYS A 203 -13.23 18.89 -18.00
CA LYS A 203 -12.40 20.03 -17.61
C LYS A 203 -11.49 19.60 -16.47
N ILE A 204 -10.25 20.06 -16.48
CA ILE A 204 -9.26 19.73 -15.46
C ILE A 204 -8.86 21.01 -14.74
N ARG A 205 -8.87 20.99 -13.41
CA ARG A 205 -8.53 22.11 -12.54
C ARG A 205 -7.65 21.61 -11.39
N GLN A 206 -6.75 22.46 -10.92
CA GLN A 206 -5.92 22.17 -9.76
C GLN A 206 -6.38 23.01 -8.56
N LEU A 207 -6.33 22.44 -7.36
CA LEU A 207 -6.52 23.18 -6.12
C LEU A 207 -5.31 24.10 -5.86
N PRO A 208 -5.49 25.20 -5.11
CA PRO A 208 -4.37 26.07 -4.77
C PRO A 208 -3.36 25.34 -3.86
N LEU A 209 -2.09 25.31 -4.26
CA LEU A 209 -1.01 24.67 -3.49
C LEU A 209 -0.62 25.49 -2.26
N ASP A 210 -0.60 26.82 -2.40
CA ASP A 210 -0.05 27.74 -1.39
C ASP A 210 -1.12 28.30 -0.44
N SER A 211 -2.38 27.92 -0.63
CA SER A 211 -3.48 28.50 0.12
C SER A 211 -4.59 27.50 0.37
N ASP A 212 -5.04 27.53 1.62
CA ASP A 212 -6.26 26.86 2.05
C ASP A 212 -7.53 27.46 1.41
N ASP A 213 -7.44 28.62 0.74
CA ASP A 213 -8.58 29.28 0.14
C ASP A 213 -8.87 28.84 -1.31
N SER A 214 -9.77 27.87 -1.46
CA SER A 214 -10.28 27.42 -2.76
C SER A 214 -11.49 28.23 -3.26
N ARG A 215 -11.96 29.26 -2.52
CA ARG A 215 -13.13 30.07 -2.92
C ARG A 215 -12.98 30.74 -4.29
N PRO A 216 -11.81 31.26 -4.70
CA PRO A 216 -11.64 31.84 -6.05
C PRO A 216 -11.90 30.81 -7.15
N LEU A 217 -11.37 29.60 -7.00
CA LEU A 217 -11.58 28.48 -7.93
C LEU A 217 -13.06 28.08 -7.98
N LEU A 218 -13.68 27.90 -6.82
CA LEU A 218 -15.11 27.58 -6.70
C LEU A 218 -16.00 28.66 -7.34
N LYS A 219 -15.64 29.93 -7.20
CA LYS A 219 -16.35 31.06 -7.84
C LYS A 219 -16.25 30.96 -9.37
N GLU A 220 -15.08 30.62 -9.90
CA GLU A 220 -14.89 30.41 -11.32
C GLU A 220 -15.70 29.22 -11.84
N MET A 221 -15.69 28.09 -11.13
CA MET A 221 -16.49 26.90 -11.44
C MET A 221 -17.99 27.18 -11.44
N LYS A 222 -18.46 27.93 -10.43
CA LYS A 222 -19.86 28.41 -10.36
C LYS A 222 -20.22 29.28 -11.55
N ARG A 223 -19.36 30.23 -11.93
CA ARG A 223 -19.55 31.07 -13.13
C ARG A 223 -19.53 30.24 -14.42
N GLY A 224 -18.68 29.22 -14.47
CA GLY A 224 -18.55 28.26 -15.56
C GLY A 224 -19.67 27.23 -15.65
N ARG A 225 -20.67 27.27 -14.73
CA ARG A 225 -21.79 26.33 -14.63
C ARG A 225 -21.31 24.87 -14.53
N GLU A 226 -20.28 24.68 -13.73
CA GLU A 226 -19.67 23.37 -13.48
C GLU A 226 -20.39 22.70 -12.31
N PHE A 227 -21.37 21.85 -12.65
CA PHE A 227 -22.26 21.21 -11.65
C PHE A 227 -21.87 19.79 -11.29
N ARG A 228 -21.05 19.14 -12.11
CA ARG A 228 -20.66 17.72 -11.98
C ARG A 228 -19.17 17.69 -11.77
N ILE A 229 -18.75 17.49 -10.53
CA ILE A 229 -17.37 17.74 -10.11
C ILE A 229 -16.83 16.49 -9.40
N ILE A 230 -15.61 16.12 -9.75
CA ILE A 230 -14.87 15.01 -9.16
C ILE A 230 -13.69 15.63 -8.41
N PHE A 231 -13.64 15.45 -7.09
CA PHE A 231 -12.57 15.95 -6.24
C PHE A 231 -11.60 14.83 -5.88
N ASP A 232 -10.34 15.00 -6.28
CA ASP A 232 -9.20 14.17 -5.93
C ASP A 232 -8.26 14.92 -5.00
N CYS A 233 -8.50 14.73 -3.70
CA CYS A 233 -7.80 15.41 -2.64
C CYS A 233 -7.84 14.57 -1.36
N SER A 234 -7.05 14.97 -0.36
CA SER A 234 -7.11 14.37 0.96
C SER A 234 -8.47 14.60 1.65
N HIS A 235 -8.83 13.73 2.60
CA HIS A 235 -10.09 13.88 3.35
C HIS A 235 -10.16 15.19 4.15
N THR A 236 -9.02 15.71 4.61
CA THR A 236 -8.91 17.02 5.28
C THR A 236 -9.24 18.15 4.30
N MET A 237 -8.66 18.12 3.11
CA MET A 237 -8.94 19.09 2.05
C MET A 237 -10.38 19.00 1.56
N ALA A 238 -10.93 17.79 1.39
CA ALA A 238 -12.33 17.59 1.01
C ALA A 238 -13.30 18.25 2.03
N ALA A 239 -13.04 18.08 3.33
CA ALA A 239 -13.86 18.73 4.37
C ALA A 239 -13.80 20.26 4.29
N GLN A 240 -12.63 20.81 3.98
CA GLN A 240 -12.43 22.25 3.79
C GLN A 240 -13.12 22.78 2.54
N ILE A 241 -13.01 22.06 1.42
CA ILE A 241 -13.72 22.37 0.18
C ILE A 241 -15.23 22.35 0.40
N LEU A 242 -15.76 21.37 1.13
CA LEU A 242 -17.19 21.30 1.44
C LEU A 242 -17.67 22.50 2.26
N LYS A 243 -16.89 22.94 3.26
CA LYS A 243 -17.20 24.17 4.04
C LYS A 243 -17.20 25.41 3.14
N GLN A 244 -16.23 25.52 2.24
CA GLN A 244 -16.15 26.65 1.31
C GLN A 244 -17.24 26.61 0.24
N ALA A 245 -17.56 25.44 -0.30
CA ALA A 245 -18.66 25.22 -1.23
C ALA A 245 -20.01 25.59 -0.60
N MET A 246 -20.20 25.29 0.68
CA MET A 246 -21.37 25.72 1.45
C MET A 246 -21.46 27.26 1.51
N ALA A 247 -20.37 27.93 1.90
CA ALA A 247 -20.32 29.40 1.95
C ALA A 247 -20.54 30.06 0.58
N MET A 248 -20.12 29.39 -0.50
CA MET A 248 -20.31 29.84 -1.88
C MET A 248 -21.70 29.52 -2.46
N GLY A 249 -22.58 28.86 -1.69
CA GLY A 249 -23.90 28.42 -2.14
C GLY A 249 -23.83 27.41 -3.29
N MET A 250 -22.89 26.47 -3.20
CA MET A 250 -22.71 25.35 -4.13
C MET A 250 -23.19 24.01 -3.54
N MET A 251 -23.77 24.03 -2.33
CA MET A 251 -24.40 22.86 -1.69
C MET A 251 -25.91 22.88 -1.96
N THR A 252 -26.28 22.70 -3.23
CA THR A 252 -27.68 22.67 -3.68
C THR A 252 -27.95 21.43 -4.51
N GLU A 253 -29.21 21.15 -4.81
CA GLU A 253 -29.67 20.01 -5.61
C GLU A 253 -29.11 19.98 -7.04
N TYR A 254 -28.58 21.12 -7.52
CA TYR A 254 -27.97 21.22 -8.84
C TYR A 254 -26.57 20.61 -8.89
N TYR A 255 -25.85 20.58 -7.77
CA TYR A 255 -24.47 20.12 -7.71
C TYR A 255 -24.41 18.64 -7.35
N HIS A 256 -23.57 17.92 -8.08
CA HIS A 256 -23.25 16.52 -7.81
C HIS A 256 -21.74 16.37 -7.71
N PHE A 257 -21.28 16.01 -6.52
CA PHE A 257 -19.87 15.83 -6.18
C PHE A 257 -19.54 14.35 -6.05
N ILE A 258 -18.44 13.92 -6.68
CA ILE A 258 -17.78 12.63 -6.43
C ILE A 258 -16.47 12.94 -5.71
N PHE A 259 -16.17 12.20 -4.65
CA PHE A 259 -14.92 12.31 -3.90
C PHE A 259 -14.12 11.01 -4.06
N THR A 260 -12.84 11.12 -4.40
CA THR A 260 -11.93 9.98 -4.54
C THR A 260 -11.05 9.76 -3.30
N THR A 261 -11.33 10.48 -2.21
CA THR A 261 -10.58 10.44 -0.94
C THR A 261 -10.40 9.00 -0.47
N LEU A 262 -9.16 8.50 -0.50
CA LEU A 262 -8.77 7.16 -0.04
C LEU A 262 -7.54 7.24 0.86
#